data_AF-A0A9E5RWD5-F1
#
_entry.id   AF-A0A9E5RWD5-F1
#
_cell.length_a   1.000
_cell.length_b   1.000
_cell.length_c   1.000
_cell.angle_alpha   90.00
_cell.angle_beta   90.00
_cell.angle_gamma   90.00
#
_symmetry.space_group_name_H-M   'P 1'
#
loop_
_entity.id
_entity.type
_entity.pdbx_description
1 polymer ?
#
loop_
_entity_poly.entity_id
_entity_poly.type
_entity_poly.pdbx_seq_one_letter_code
_entity_poly.pdbx_strand_id
1 'polypeptide(L)' 'MYRLSTLVELIYVVRDEQTVFVYRPKQETAVFDEPDALIPVPSFASDLQLTVKDLFAWLLN' A
#
# COMPACT_ATOMS: atom_id res chain seq x y z
N MET A 1 2.50 5.61 -29.58
CA MET A 1 3.58 5.19 -28.67
C MET A 1 3.03 5.25 -27.25
N TYR A 2 2.54 4.13 -26.71
CA TYR A 2 2.09 4.08 -25.33
C TYR A 2 3.33 3.95 -24.43
N ARG A 3 3.73 5.04 -23.78
CA ARG A 3 4.71 5.00 -22.70
C ARG A 3 3.98 4.42 -21.49
N LEU A 4 4.11 3.11 -21.26
CA LEU A 4 3.79 2.51 -19.96
C LEU A 4 4.82 3.06 -18.96
N SER A 5 4.55 4.25 -18.44
CA SER A 5 5.33 4.88 -17.40
C SER A 5 5.11 4.12 -16.10
N THR A 6 5.86 3.05 -15.89
CA THR A 6 6.46 2.63 -14.61
C THR A 6 5.67 3.01 -13.33
N LEU A 7 4.38 2.70 -13.24
CA LEU A 7 3.48 3.09 -12.13
C LEU A 7 2.63 1.90 -11.70
N VAL A 8 3.27 0.76 -11.49
CA VAL A 8 2.62 -0.32 -10.73
C VAL A 8 3.25 -0.29 -9.35
N GLU A 9 2.68 0.50 -8.46
CA GLU A 9 2.90 0.31 -7.02
C GLU A 9 2.23 -1.02 -6.67
N LEU A 10 3.02 -2.01 -6.26
CA LEU A 10 2.48 -3.27 -5.80
C LEU A 10 2.36 -3.20 -4.28
N ILE A 11 1.14 -3.42 -3.79
CA ILE A 11 0.84 -3.51 -2.37
C ILE A 11 0.61 -4.99 -2.07
N TYR A 12 1.47 -5.57 -1.24
CA TYR A 12 1.30 -6.93 -0.71
C TYR A 12 0.90 -6.84 0.75
N VAL A 13 -0.05 -7.67 1.16
CA VAL A 13 -0.61 -7.68 2.51
C VAL A 13 -0.36 -9.05 3.13
N VAL A 14 0.24 -9.07 4.31
CA VAL A 14 0.40 -10.29 5.11
C VAL A 14 -0.57 -10.25 6.27
N ARG A 15 -1.49 -11.20 6.28
CA ARG A 15 -2.73 -11.15 7.06
C ARG A 15 -2.53 -11.43 8.56
N ASP A 16 -1.70 -12.42 8.89
CA ASP A 16 -1.50 -12.85 10.27
C ASP A 16 -0.64 -11.82 11.05
N GLU A 17 0.34 -11.23 10.39
CA GLU A 17 1.23 -10.19 10.92
C GLU A 17 0.69 -8.77 10.74
N GLN A 18 -0.48 -8.61 10.11
CA GLN A 18 -1.08 -7.31 9.77
C GLN A 18 -0.09 -6.31 9.16
N THR A 19 0.73 -6.77 8.21
CA THR A 19 1.82 -5.99 7.63
C THR A 19 1.57 -5.71 6.16
N VAL A 20 1.89 -4.49 5.71
CA VAL A 20 1.76 -4.04 4.32
C VAL A 20 3.12 -3.72 3.74
N PHE A 21 3.43 -4.33 2.60
CA PHE A 21 4.65 -4.08 1.83
C PHE A 21 4.32 -3.29 0.57
N VAL A 22 5.00 -2.16 0.37
CA VAL A 22 4.85 -1.31 -0.81
C VAL A 22 6.12 -1.37 -1.63
N TYR A 23 5.99 -1.90 -2.85
CA TYR A 23 7.09 -2.01 -3.79
C TYR A 23 7.02 -0.91 -4.83
N ARG A 24 8.13 -0.18 -4.98
CA ARG A 24 8.32 0.83 -6.01
C ARG A 24 9.62 0.54 -6.79
N PRO A 25 9.62 0.59 -8.13
CA PRO A 25 10.82 0.35 -8.90
C PRO A 25 11.97 1.28 -8.49
N LYS A 26 13.16 0.70 -8.27
CA LYS A 26 14.40 1.42 -7.89
C LYS A 26 14.35 2.09 -6.50
N GLN A 27 13.40 1.71 -5.66
CA GLN A 27 13.32 2.14 -4.27
C GLN A 27 13.33 0.90 -3.37
N GLU A 28 13.74 1.11 -2.12
CA GLU A 28 13.61 0.09 -1.10
C GLU A 28 12.13 -0.20 -0.82
N THR A 29 11.83 -1.45 -0.49
CA THR A 29 10.47 -1.85 -0.09
C THR A 29 10.10 -1.12 1.19
N ALA A 30 9.00 -0.38 1.17
CA ALA A 30 8.46 0.23 2.38
C ALA A 30 7.57 -0.79 3.11
N VAL A 31 7.68 -0.82 4.44
CA VAL A 31 6.93 -1.72 5.33
C VAL A 31 6.08 -0.87 6.27
N PHE A 32 4.82 -1.24 6.43
CA PHE A 32 3.86 -0.58 7.32
C PHE A 32 3.17 -1.65 8.17
N ASP A 33 3.38 -1.60 9.47
CA ASP A 33 2.87 -2.53 10.49
C ASP A 33 2.20 -1.80 11.68
N GLU A 34 2.41 -0.48 11.81
CA GLU A 34 1.74 0.34 12.81
C GLU A 34 0.28 0.64 12.43
N PRO A 35 -0.71 0.44 13.32
CA PRO A 35 -2.14 0.57 12.99
C PRO A 35 -2.55 1.91 12.37
N ASP A 36 -2.00 3.01 12.88
CA ASP A 36 -2.33 4.38 12.44
C ASP A 36 -1.43 4.86 11.30
N ALA A 37 -0.50 4.03 10.81
CA ALA A 37 0.35 4.39 9.69
C ALA A 37 -0.45 4.51 8.40
N LEU A 38 -0.24 5.63 7.69
CA LEU A 38 -0.85 5.87 6.39
C LEU A 38 -0.13 5.08 5.31
N ILE A 39 -0.88 4.22 4.64
CA ILE A 39 -0.41 3.47 3.48
C ILE A 39 -0.40 4.43 2.30
N PRO A 40 0.75 4.62 1.63
CA PRO A 40 0.81 5.46 0.46
C PRO A 40 0.04 4.79 -0.68
N VAL A 41 -0.89 5.54 -1.25
CA VAL A 41 -1.76 5.10 -2.35
C VAL A 41 -1.33 5.73 -3.67
N PRO A 42 -1.63 5.09 -4.81
CA PRO A 42 -1.38 5.69 -6.11
C PRO A 42 -2.10 7.03 -6.27
N SER A 43 -1.56 7.91 -7.11
CA SER A 43 -2.06 9.28 -7.28
C SER A 43 -3.53 9.40 -7.68
N PHE A 44 -4.09 8.40 -8.39
CA PHE A 44 -5.51 8.38 -8.74
C PHE A 44 -6.44 8.25 -7.52
N ALA A 45 -5.93 7.71 -6.41
CA ALA A 45 -6.64 7.52 -5.16
C ALA A 45 -6.16 8.50 -4.08
N SER A 46 -5.58 9.65 -4.47
CA SER A 46 -4.97 10.60 -3.52
C SER A 46 -5.92 11.15 -2.45
N ASP A 47 -7.23 11.11 -2.68
CA ASP A 47 -8.24 11.49 -1.69
C ASP A 47 -8.51 10.38 -0.64
N LEU A 48 -8.04 9.15 -0.89
CA LEU A 48 -8.16 8.02 0.04
C LEU A 48 -7.05 8.09 1.09
N GLN A 49 -7.43 8.39 2.33
CA GLN A 49 -6.56 8.19 3.49
C GLN A 49 -6.80 6.79 4.02
N LEU A 50 -5.86 5.88 3.75
CA LEU A 50 -5.95 4.49 4.17
C LEU A 50 -4.90 4.20 5.24
N THR A 51 -5.34 3.84 6.44
CA THR A 51 -4.45 3.33 7.48
C THR A 51 -4.29 1.81 7.40
N VAL A 52 -3.27 1.26 8.06
CA VAL A 52 -3.10 -0.19 8.24
C VAL A 52 -4.34 -0.79 8.92
N LYS A 53 -4.84 -0.14 9.97
CA LYS A 53 -6.05 -0.55 10.68
C LYS A 53 -7.27 -0.59 9.77
N ASP A 54 -7.50 0.44 8.96
CA ASP A 54 -8.66 0.51 8.05
C ASP A 54 -8.60 -0.62 7.02
N LEU A 55 -7.42 -0.88 6.45
CA LEU A 55 -7.21 -1.95 5.49
C LEU A 55 -7.54 -3.32 6.10
N PHE A 56 -7.04 -3.63 7.29
CA PHE A 56 -7.30 -4.92 7.93
C PHE A 56 -8.72 -5.04 8.47
N ALA A 57 -9.37 -3.94 8.87
CA ALA A 57 -10.79 -3.95 9.19
C ALA A 57 -11.64 -4.37 7.98
N TRP A 58 -11.23 -4.06 6.75
CA TRP A 58 -11.91 -4.54 5.54
C TRP A 58 -11.60 -6.00 5.20
N LEU A 59 -10.35 -6.44 5.37
CA LEU A 59 -9.90 -7.78 4.98
C LEU A 59 -10.22 -8.89 6.00
N LEU A 60 -10.42 -8.52 7.27
CA LEU A 60 -10.67 -9.45 8.37
C LEU A 60 -12.14 -9.53 8.78
N ASN A 61 -13.01 -8.78 8.09
CA ASN A 61 -14.46 -8.85 8.26
C ASN A 61 -15.07 -10.11 7.62
#